data_AF-A0A7W5EE44-F1
#
_entry.id   AF-A0A7W5EE44-F1
#
_cell.length_a   1.000
_cell.length_b   1.000
_cell.length_c   1.000
_cell.angle_alpha   90.00
_cell.angle_beta   90.00
_cell.angle_gamma   90.00
#
_symmetry.space_group_name_H-M   'P 1'
#
loop_
_entity.id
_entity.type
_entity.pdbx_description
1 polymer ?
#
loop_
_entity_poly.entity_id
_entity_poly.type
_entity_poly.pdbx_seq_one_letter_code
_entity_poly.pdbx_strand_id
1 'polypeptide(L)'
;MCGELRFGAEAVPLLRTLPDVVLVRTAGQPALASLRALIALLQQEAEGERLGTAAILAQLTSALFALLLRGWLEQSGGQGLLAVLAEPRLQAALHAMLAAPEHPWSLDDLAHLCHMSRATFVRAFRQAAGQPPAEVLTQMRMAQAARLLAHGRLSAGQIGEQVGYQSEAAFNRVFKRHHGVGPGEYRRTVRQH
;
A
#
# COMPACT_ATOMS: atom_id res chain seq x y z
N MET A 1 8.55 21.57 11.16
CA MET A 1 8.34 20.26 11.82
C MET A 1 8.72 19.19 10.82
N CYS A 2 9.67 18.31 11.13
CA CYS A 2 10.00 17.15 10.31
C CYS A 2 9.48 15.91 11.04
N GLY A 3 8.82 15.00 10.33
CA GLY A 3 8.27 13.78 10.88
C GLY A 3 8.43 12.63 9.89
N GLU A 4 8.68 11.43 10.41
CA GLU A 4 8.79 10.20 9.63
C GLU A 4 7.54 9.35 9.90
N LEU A 5 6.88 8.89 8.84
CA LEU A 5 5.80 7.90 8.91
C LEU A 5 6.33 6.57 8.38
N ARG A 6 6.27 5.54 9.23
CA ARG A 6 6.65 4.17 8.85
C ARG A 6 5.40 3.38 8.53
N PHE A 7 5.34 2.87 7.30
CA PHE A 7 4.29 1.98 6.86
C PHE A 7 4.81 0.55 6.78
N GLY A 8 3.93 -0.44 6.95
CA GLY A 8 4.28 -1.83 6.69
C GLY A 8 4.48 -2.11 5.20
N ALA A 9 5.11 -3.24 4.88
CA ALA A 9 5.44 -3.61 3.49
C ALA A 9 4.19 -3.74 2.59
N GLU A 10 3.03 -4.04 3.18
CA GLU A 10 1.74 -4.08 2.52
C GLU A 10 1.34 -2.73 1.89
N ALA A 11 1.84 -1.62 2.43
CA ALA A 11 1.59 -0.30 1.87
C ALA A 11 2.55 0.06 0.73
N VAL A 12 3.63 -0.71 0.49
CA VAL A 12 4.64 -0.38 -0.53
C VAL A 12 4.04 -0.24 -1.93
N PRO A 13 3.14 -1.12 -2.42
CA PRO A 13 2.51 -0.93 -3.72
C PRO A 13 1.73 0.38 -3.81
N LEU A 14 1.08 0.81 -2.73
CA LEU A 14 0.36 2.09 -2.66
C LEU A 14 1.34 3.27 -2.61
N LEU A 15 2.39 3.20 -1.78
CA LEU A 15 3.36 4.27 -1.63
C LEU A 15 4.19 4.50 -2.90
N ARG A 16 4.47 3.45 -3.68
CA ARG A 16 5.15 3.59 -4.99
C ARG A 16 4.32 4.32 -6.04
N THR A 17 3.01 4.51 -5.81
CA THR A 17 2.16 5.32 -6.69
C THR A 17 2.16 6.80 -6.32
N LEU A 18 2.71 7.17 -5.15
CA LEU A 18 2.89 8.55 -4.78
C LEU A 18 4.12 9.15 -5.49
N PRO A 19 4.05 10.41 -5.94
CA PRO A 19 5.23 11.12 -6.41
C PRO A 19 6.21 11.36 -5.26
N ASP A 20 7.49 11.55 -5.59
CA ASP A 20 8.55 11.85 -4.60
C ASP A 20 8.21 13.08 -3.74
N VAL A 21 7.42 14.01 -4.29
CA VAL A 21 6.90 15.18 -3.57
C VAL A 21 5.40 15.33 -3.84
N VAL A 22 4.61 15.32 -2.77
CA VAL A 22 3.18 15.65 -2.80
C VAL A 22 2.99 17.10 -2.34
N LEU A 23 2.61 17.98 -3.27
CA LEU A 23 2.25 19.37 -2.94
C LEU A 23 0.73 19.48 -2.73
N VAL A 24 0.30 19.61 -1.48
CA VAL A 24 -1.09 19.92 -1.14
C VAL A 24 -1.21 21.42 -0.89
N ARG A 25 -1.95 22.13 -1.76
CA ARG A 25 -2.20 23.57 -1.59
C ARG A 25 -3.32 23.77 -0.56
N THR A 26 -2.97 24.32 0.61
CA THR A 26 -3.91 24.46 1.75
C THR A 26 -4.57 25.84 1.86
N ALA A 27 -4.10 26.83 1.10
CA ALA A 27 -4.64 28.18 1.10
C ALA A 27 -5.95 28.27 0.30
N GLY A 28 -6.97 28.93 0.87
CA GLY A 28 -8.24 29.21 0.18
C GLY A 28 -9.21 28.03 0.02
N GLN A 29 -8.89 26.84 0.55
CA GLN A 29 -9.75 25.65 0.46
C GLN A 29 -10.45 25.36 1.80
N PRO A 30 -11.78 25.51 1.91
CA PRO A 30 -12.55 25.16 3.11
C PRO A 30 -12.42 23.68 3.48
N ALA A 31 -12.29 22.81 2.48
CA ALA A 31 -12.10 21.36 2.63
C ALA A 31 -10.83 20.99 3.43
N LEU A 32 -9.85 21.89 3.52
CA LEU A 32 -8.58 21.67 4.23
C LEU A 32 -8.49 22.43 5.56
N ALA A 33 -9.61 22.97 6.07
CA ALA A 33 -9.65 23.57 7.40
C ALA A 33 -9.28 22.56 8.51
N SER A 34 -9.77 21.32 8.38
CA SER A 34 -9.41 20.22 9.29
C SER A 34 -7.92 19.91 9.28
N LEU A 35 -7.26 20.01 8.12
CA LEU A 35 -5.82 19.79 7.99
C LEU A 35 -5.03 20.86 8.75
N ARG A 36 -5.42 22.14 8.64
CA ARG A 36 -4.78 23.23 9.39
C ARG A 36 -4.97 23.08 10.90
N ALA A 37 -6.18 22.74 11.34
CA ALA A 37 -6.47 22.51 12.76
C ALA A 37 -5.62 21.36 13.33
N LEU A 38 -5.45 20.29 12.55
CA LEU A 38 -4.65 19.14 12.95
C LEU A 38 -3.14 19.47 13.04
N ILE A 39 -2.61 20.28 12.11
CA ILE A 39 -1.22 20.76 12.16
C ILE A 39 -1.00 21.62 13.41
N ALA A 40 -1.92 22.53 13.73
CA ALA A 40 -1.83 23.35 14.94
C ALA A 40 -1.84 22.49 16.22
N LEU A 41 -2.69 21.46 16.27
CA LEU A 41 -2.74 20.53 17.40
C LEU A 41 -1.45 19.69 17.53
N LEU A 42 -0.88 19.25 16.40
CA LEU A 42 0.44 18.59 16.37
C LEU A 42 1.55 19.48 16.92
N GLN A 43 1.57 20.76 16.56
CA GLN A 43 2.53 21.73 17.08
C GLN A 43 2.40 21.90 18.59
N GLN A 44 1.17 22.10 19.08
CA GLN A 44 0.92 22.24 20.51
C GLN A 44 1.30 21.00 21.31
N GLU A 45 1.06 19.80 20.79
CA GLU A 45 1.46 18.58 21.49
C GLU A 45 2.97 18.33 21.44
N ALA A 46 3.63 18.68 20.34
CA ALA A 46 5.08 18.55 20.23
C ALA A 46 5.83 19.49 21.18
N GLU A 47 5.27 20.66 21.48
CA GLU A 47 5.84 21.65 22.41
C GLU A 47 5.52 21.33 23.89
N GLY A 48 4.52 20.49 24.15
CA GLY A 48 3.89 20.38 25.47
C GLY A 48 4.53 19.43 26.49
N GLU A 49 5.51 18.60 26.13
CA GLU A 49 6.15 17.56 26.98
C GLU A 49 5.24 16.93 28.06
N ARG A 50 4.02 16.49 27.67
CA ARG A 50 3.03 15.92 28.58
C ARG A 50 3.06 14.38 28.52
N LEU A 51 2.54 13.75 29.58
CA LEU A 51 2.30 12.31 29.58
C LEU A 51 1.37 11.97 28.41
N GLY A 52 1.79 11.01 27.58
CA GLY A 52 1.03 10.56 26.42
C GLY A 52 1.30 11.33 25.12
N THR A 53 2.16 12.36 25.12
CA THR A 53 2.51 13.13 23.91
C THR A 53 2.89 12.24 22.74
N ALA A 54 3.72 11.21 22.95
CA ALA A 54 4.13 10.30 21.87
C ALA A 54 2.95 9.55 21.22
N ALA A 55 1.99 9.07 22.02
CA ALA A 55 0.81 8.37 21.52
C ALA A 55 -0.14 9.32 20.77
N ILE A 56 -0.33 10.53 21.28
CA ILE A 56 -1.16 11.56 20.65
C ILE A 56 -0.52 11.99 19.32
N LEU A 57 0.78 12.30 19.30
CA LEU A 57 1.50 12.63 18.07
C LEU A 57 1.39 11.52 17.03
N ALA A 58 1.47 10.24 17.40
CA ALA A 58 1.30 9.13 16.47
C ALA A 58 -0.10 9.11 15.83
N GLN A 59 -1.17 9.29 16.62
CA GLN A 59 -2.53 9.34 16.10
C GLN A 59 -2.78 10.56 15.22
N LEU A 60 -2.31 11.73 15.65
CA LEU A 60 -2.44 12.97 14.89
C LEU A 60 -1.64 12.90 13.57
N THR A 61 -0.43 12.36 13.58
CA THR A 61 0.37 12.19 12.35
C THR A 61 -0.32 11.21 11.40
N SER A 62 -0.97 10.16 11.92
CA SER A 62 -1.75 9.22 11.09
C SER A 62 -2.96 9.91 10.46
N ALA A 63 -3.69 10.72 11.23
CA ALA A 63 -4.80 11.53 10.71
C ALA A 63 -4.31 12.56 9.67
N LEU A 64 -3.14 13.16 9.88
CA LEU A 64 -2.53 14.13 8.98
C LEU A 64 -2.27 13.49 7.62
N PHE A 65 -1.65 12.31 7.63
CA PHE A 65 -1.38 11.55 6.42
C PHE A 65 -2.66 11.21 5.65
N ALA A 66 -3.69 10.70 6.35
CA ALA A 66 -4.96 10.36 5.73
C ALA A 66 -5.64 11.58 5.07
N LEU A 67 -5.59 12.75 5.72
CA LEU A 67 -6.15 13.99 5.16
C LEU A 67 -5.34 14.53 3.97
N LEU A 68 -4.01 14.47 4.04
CA LEU A 68 -3.13 14.84 2.93
C LEU A 68 -3.38 13.95 1.72
N LEU A 69 -3.46 12.63 1.93
CA LEU A 69 -3.71 11.66 0.88
C LEU A 69 -5.08 11.87 0.24
N ARG A 70 -6.12 12.12 1.04
CA ARG A 70 -7.46 12.46 0.55
C ARG A 70 -7.44 13.72 -0.31
N GLY A 71 -6.87 14.80 0.21
CA GLY A 71 -6.80 16.07 -0.52
C GLY A 71 -5.98 15.96 -1.81
N TRP A 72 -4.92 15.15 -1.82
CA TRP A 72 -4.15 14.88 -3.04
C TRP A 72 -4.95 14.06 -4.05
N LEU A 73 -5.66 13.01 -3.61
CA LEU A 73 -6.50 12.18 -4.47
C LEU A 73 -7.60 12.99 -5.16
N GLU A 74 -8.28 13.86 -4.41
CA GLU A 74 -9.33 14.74 -4.92
C GLU A 74 -8.80 15.74 -5.97
N GLN A 75 -7.55 16.20 -5.83
CA GLN A 75 -6.93 17.19 -6.73
C GLN A 75 -6.25 16.57 -7.95
N SER A 76 -5.68 15.38 -7.82
CA SER A 76 -4.88 14.72 -8.87
C SER A 76 -5.69 13.74 -9.71
N GLY A 77 -6.89 13.34 -9.25
CA GLY A 77 -7.66 12.24 -9.84
C GLY A 77 -7.11 10.85 -9.53
N GLY A 78 -5.99 10.77 -8.78
CA GLY A 78 -5.29 9.53 -8.46
C GLY A 78 -4.65 8.85 -9.68
N GLN A 79 -3.54 8.16 -9.48
CA GLN A 79 -2.99 7.23 -10.46
C GLN A 79 -2.67 5.91 -9.78
N GLY A 80 -2.73 4.81 -10.52
CA GLY A 80 -2.40 3.49 -9.98
C GLY A 80 -3.41 3.01 -8.92
N LEU A 81 -2.92 2.36 -7.88
CA LEU A 81 -3.77 1.80 -6.82
C LEU A 81 -4.55 2.84 -6.03
N LEU A 82 -4.05 4.07 -5.96
CA LEU A 82 -4.76 5.17 -5.31
C LEU A 82 -6.02 5.57 -6.09
N ALA A 83 -6.00 5.48 -7.43
CA ALA A 83 -7.21 5.66 -8.25
C ALA A 83 -8.22 4.54 -8.04
N VAL A 84 -7.76 3.30 -7.84
CA VAL A 84 -8.63 2.16 -7.50
C VAL A 84 -9.26 2.34 -6.12
N LEU A 85 -8.51 2.83 -5.13
CA LEU A 85 -9.06 3.20 -3.82
C LEU A 85 -10.05 4.35 -3.91
N ALA A 86 -9.88 5.28 -4.85
CA ALA A 86 -10.80 6.40 -5.03
C ALA A 86 -12.09 6.01 -5.82
N GLU A 87 -12.09 4.91 -6.57
CA GLU A 87 -13.25 4.42 -7.33
C GLU A 87 -14.12 3.50 -6.47
N PRO A 88 -15.31 3.95 -6.00
CA PRO A 88 -16.13 3.19 -5.04
C PRO A 88 -16.51 1.80 -5.54
N ARG A 89 -16.68 1.64 -6.86
CA ARG A 89 -17.08 0.35 -7.46
C ARG A 89 -15.96 -0.68 -7.48
N LEU A 90 -14.70 -0.30 -7.25
CA LEU A 90 -13.53 -1.19 -7.27
C LEU A 90 -12.89 -1.40 -5.88
N GLN A 91 -13.26 -0.58 -4.89
CA GLN A 91 -12.69 -0.63 -3.54
C GLN A 91 -12.78 -2.02 -2.90
N ALA A 92 -13.89 -2.73 -3.07
CA ALA A 92 -14.10 -4.04 -2.45
C ALA A 92 -13.04 -5.07 -2.87
N ALA A 93 -12.72 -5.15 -4.16
CA ALA A 93 -11.67 -6.04 -4.66
C ALA A 93 -10.29 -5.64 -4.12
N LEU A 94 -9.96 -4.34 -4.13
CA LEU A 94 -8.66 -3.89 -3.65
C LEU A 94 -8.48 -4.13 -2.15
N HIS A 95 -9.50 -3.85 -1.34
CA HIS A 95 -9.49 -4.17 0.09
C HIS A 95 -9.31 -5.67 0.34
N ALA A 96 -10.00 -6.53 -0.41
CA ALA A 96 -9.85 -7.97 -0.27
C ALA A 96 -8.42 -8.45 -0.62
N MET A 97 -7.85 -7.91 -1.71
CA MET A 97 -6.46 -8.21 -2.11
C MET A 97 -5.43 -7.74 -1.09
N LEU A 98 -5.63 -6.56 -0.49
CA LEU A 98 -4.77 -6.02 0.57
C LEU A 98 -4.88 -6.82 1.87
N ALA A 99 -6.08 -7.26 2.22
CA ALA A 99 -6.34 -7.98 3.46
C ALA A 99 -5.82 -9.42 3.44
N ALA A 100 -5.92 -10.10 2.30
CA ALA A 100 -5.52 -11.50 2.14
C ALA A 100 -4.80 -11.72 0.80
N PRO A 101 -3.57 -11.18 0.62
CA PRO A 101 -2.82 -11.33 -0.63
C PRO A 101 -2.48 -12.79 -0.96
N GLU A 102 -2.33 -13.65 0.05
CA GLU A 102 -2.05 -15.07 -0.07
C GLU A 102 -3.23 -15.90 -0.60
N HIS A 103 -4.46 -15.39 -0.45
CA HIS A 103 -5.66 -16.07 -0.93
C HIS A 103 -5.61 -16.26 -2.46
N PRO A 104 -6.02 -17.42 -3.01
CA PRO A 104 -5.97 -17.71 -4.44
C PRO A 104 -7.08 -17.00 -5.22
N TRP A 105 -7.13 -15.66 -5.13
CA TRP A 105 -8.14 -14.83 -5.80
C TRP A 105 -8.20 -15.12 -7.30
N SER A 106 -9.38 -15.52 -7.79
CA SER A 106 -9.68 -15.51 -9.20
C SER A 106 -10.22 -14.14 -9.64
N LEU A 107 -10.18 -13.87 -10.94
CA LEU A 107 -10.81 -12.66 -11.48
C LEU A 107 -12.33 -12.67 -11.31
N ASP A 108 -12.95 -13.85 -11.23
CA ASP A 108 -14.38 -14.01 -11.01
C ASP A 108 -14.74 -13.67 -9.55
N ASP A 109 -13.93 -14.11 -8.57
CA ASP A 109 -14.13 -13.76 -7.15
C ASP A 109 -14.07 -12.24 -6.94
N LEU A 110 -13.03 -11.61 -7.50
CA LEU A 110 -12.84 -10.16 -7.38
C LEU A 110 -13.92 -9.35 -8.09
N ALA A 111 -14.38 -9.82 -9.26
CA ALA A 111 -15.47 -9.19 -9.98
C ALA A 111 -16.79 -9.31 -9.21
N HIS A 112 -17.04 -10.47 -8.60
CA HIS A 112 -18.21 -10.71 -7.76
C HIS A 112 -18.26 -9.78 -6.54
N LEU A 113 -17.12 -9.57 -5.86
CA LEU A 113 -17.01 -8.59 -4.77
C LEU A 113 -17.38 -7.16 -5.20
N CYS A 114 -17.19 -6.83 -6.47
CA CYS A 114 -17.49 -5.51 -7.04
C CYS A 114 -18.88 -5.45 -7.71
N HIS A 115 -19.68 -6.52 -7.66
CA HIS A 115 -20.94 -6.63 -8.39
C HIS A 115 -20.82 -6.39 -9.90
N MET A 116 -19.72 -6.88 -10.50
CA MET A 116 -19.42 -6.72 -11.92
C MET A 116 -19.27 -8.08 -12.61
N SER A 117 -19.50 -8.10 -13.93
CA SER A 117 -18.98 -9.20 -14.75
C SER A 117 -17.46 -9.14 -14.81
N ARG A 118 -16.82 -10.31 -14.98
CA ARG A 118 -15.35 -10.44 -15.09
C ARG A 118 -14.75 -9.48 -16.11
N ALA A 119 -15.33 -9.37 -17.31
CA ALA A 119 -14.83 -8.49 -18.36
C ALA A 119 -14.91 -7.01 -17.98
N THR A 120 -16.02 -6.60 -17.36
CA THR A 120 -16.22 -5.22 -16.89
C THR A 120 -15.25 -4.89 -15.77
N PHE A 121 -15.09 -5.78 -14.80
CA PHE A 121 -14.15 -5.61 -13.70
C PHE A 121 -12.71 -5.45 -14.20
N VAL A 122 -12.21 -6.36 -15.02
CA VAL A 122 -10.83 -6.32 -15.53
C VAL A 122 -10.56 -5.03 -16.30
N ARG A 123 -11.51 -4.58 -17.13
CA ARG A 123 -11.38 -3.33 -17.89
C ARG A 123 -11.36 -2.11 -16.96
N ALA A 124 -12.32 -2.01 -16.05
CA ALA A 124 -12.42 -0.89 -15.11
C ALA A 124 -11.19 -0.82 -14.19
N PHE A 125 -10.78 -1.97 -13.64
CA PHE A 125 -9.60 -2.06 -12.79
C PHE A 125 -8.34 -1.65 -13.55
N ARG A 126 -8.12 -2.15 -14.77
CA ARG A 126 -6.94 -1.76 -15.56
C ARG A 126 -6.94 -0.29 -15.93
N GLN A 127 -8.11 0.29 -16.22
CA GLN A 127 -8.26 1.72 -16.50
C GLN A 127 -7.89 2.58 -15.30
N ALA A 128 -8.31 2.20 -14.09
CA ALA A 128 -7.98 2.91 -12.86
C ALA A 128 -6.52 2.67 -12.41
N ALA A 129 -6.10 1.40 -12.36
CA ALA A 129 -4.80 0.99 -11.81
C ALA A 129 -3.63 1.16 -12.78
N GLY A 130 -3.88 1.32 -14.08
CA GLY A 130 -2.86 1.26 -15.14
C GLY A 130 -2.33 -0.15 -15.44
N GLN A 131 -2.72 -1.15 -14.65
CA GLN A 131 -2.24 -2.53 -14.74
C GLN A 131 -3.32 -3.55 -14.34
N PRO A 132 -3.23 -4.83 -14.75
CA PRO A 132 -4.23 -5.84 -14.43
C PRO A 132 -4.27 -6.21 -12.92
N PRO A 133 -5.42 -6.67 -12.38
CA PRO A 133 -5.54 -7.10 -10.99
C PRO A 133 -4.51 -8.15 -10.54
N ALA A 134 -4.21 -9.12 -11.41
CA ALA A 134 -3.25 -10.18 -11.10
C ALA A 134 -1.81 -9.66 -10.93
N GLU A 135 -1.45 -8.61 -11.65
CA GLU A 135 -0.13 -7.99 -11.54
C GLU A 135 -0.01 -7.21 -10.23
N VAL A 136 -1.08 -6.49 -9.85
CA VAL A 136 -1.18 -5.84 -8.53
C VAL A 136 -1.05 -6.86 -7.39
N LEU A 137 -1.79 -7.96 -7.45
CA LEU A 137 -1.71 -9.01 -6.44
C LEU A 137 -0.29 -9.59 -6.35
N THR A 138 0.36 -9.78 -7.49
CA THR A 138 1.75 -10.23 -7.55
C THR A 138 2.67 -9.25 -6.83
N GLN A 139 2.52 -7.94 -7.04
CA GLN A 139 3.33 -6.92 -6.35
C GLN A 139 3.14 -6.96 -4.83
N MET A 140 1.90 -7.13 -4.36
CA MET A 140 1.60 -7.27 -2.92
C MET A 140 2.29 -8.50 -2.33
N ARG A 141 2.16 -9.66 -2.99
CA ARG A 141 2.81 -10.92 -2.58
C ARG A 141 4.34 -10.79 -2.54
N MET A 142 4.94 -10.13 -3.53
CA MET A 142 6.39 -9.92 -3.57
C MET A 142 6.88 -8.97 -2.48
N ALA A 143 6.14 -7.89 -2.20
CA ALA A 143 6.45 -6.99 -1.10
C ALA A 143 6.41 -7.71 0.27
N GLN A 144 5.39 -8.56 0.48
CA GLN A 144 5.29 -9.39 1.69
C GLN A 144 6.43 -10.42 1.75
N ALA A 145 6.75 -11.09 0.64
CA ALA A 145 7.86 -12.05 0.58
C ALA A 145 9.20 -11.39 0.89
N ALA A 146 9.47 -10.21 0.34
CA ALA A 146 10.68 -9.43 0.61
C ALA A 146 10.82 -9.10 2.12
N ARG A 147 9.71 -8.73 2.77
CA ARG A 147 9.67 -8.50 4.23
C ARG A 147 9.98 -9.77 5.02
N LEU A 148 9.37 -10.90 4.65
CA LEU A 148 9.60 -12.20 5.30
C LEU A 148 11.05 -12.67 5.12
N LEU A 149 11.65 -12.41 3.96
CA LEU A 149 13.06 -12.72 3.69
C LEU A 149 14.01 -11.89 4.54
N ALA A 150 13.72 -10.59 4.73
CA ALA A 150 14.55 -9.71 5.54
C ALA A 150 14.54 -10.14 7.03
N HIS A 151 13.36 -10.39 7.60
CA HIS A 151 13.19 -10.53 9.05
C HIS A 151 13.06 -11.99 9.54
N GLY A 152 12.82 -12.96 8.65
CA GLY A 152 12.40 -14.32 9.00
C GLY A 152 13.45 -15.42 8.79
N ARG A 153 13.28 -16.56 9.45
CA ARG A 153 14.13 -17.76 9.27
C ARG A 153 13.54 -18.79 8.29
N LEU A 154 12.35 -18.53 7.77
CA LEU A 154 11.63 -19.43 6.86
C LEU A 154 12.44 -19.70 5.58
N SER A 155 12.29 -20.89 5.01
CA SER A 155 12.86 -21.23 3.70
C SER A 155 12.15 -20.45 2.58
N ALA A 156 12.76 -20.40 1.39
CA ALA A 156 12.12 -19.75 0.23
C ALA A 156 10.80 -20.45 -0.15
N GLY A 157 10.75 -21.79 -0.08
CA GLY A 157 9.52 -22.56 -0.27
C GLY A 157 8.42 -22.22 0.74
N GLN A 158 8.75 -22.16 2.04
CA GLN A 158 7.78 -21.78 3.09
C GLN A 158 7.24 -20.36 2.89
N ILE A 159 8.10 -19.42 2.49
CA ILE A 159 7.69 -18.04 2.19
C ILE A 159 6.79 -18.03 0.95
N GLY A 160 7.14 -18.78 -0.10
CA GLY A 160 6.32 -18.91 -1.30
C GLY A 160 4.90 -19.40 -0.99
N GLU A 161 4.78 -20.45 -0.17
CA GLU A 161 3.49 -20.96 0.30
C GLU A 161 2.72 -19.89 1.09
N GLN A 162 3.39 -19.23 2.05
CA GLN A 162 2.78 -18.21 2.90
C GLN A 162 2.28 -16.99 2.11
N VAL A 163 2.87 -16.68 0.96
CA VAL A 163 2.42 -15.58 0.08
C VAL A 163 1.55 -16.07 -1.09
N GLY A 164 1.04 -17.31 -1.03
CA GLY A 164 0.01 -17.81 -1.95
C GLY A 164 0.54 -18.45 -3.24
N TYR A 165 1.78 -18.94 -3.27
CA TYR A 165 2.32 -19.74 -4.37
C TYR A 165 2.28 -21.23 -4.05
N GLN A 166 1.75 -22.02 -4.97
CA GLN A 166 1.65 -23.48 -4.84
C GLN A 166 2.98 -24.22 -5.10
N SER A 167 4.00 -23.53 -5.61
CA SER A 167 5.32 -24.13 -5.79
C SER A 167 6.44 -23.12 -5.57
N GLU A 168 7.50 -23.60 -4.91
CA GLU A 168 8.74 -22.83 -4.70
C GLU A 168 9.36 -22.40 -6.03
N ALA A 169 9.31 -23.25 -7.06
CA ALA A 169 9.85 -22.92 -8.38
C ALA A 169 9.11 -21.75 -9.04
N ALA A 170 7.77 -21.69 -8.92
CA ALA A 170 7.00 -20.56 -9.43
C ALA A 170 7.30 -19.28 -8.63
N PHE A 171 7.33 -19.38 -7.30
CA PHE A 171 7.70 -18.28 -6.42
C PHE A 171 9.08 -17.72 -6.78
N ASN A 172 10.12 -18.56 -6.83
CA ASN A 172 11.50 -18.15 -7.12
C ASN A 172 11.60 -17.44 -8.47
N ARG A 173 10.89 -17.93 -9.49
CA ARG A 173 10.88 -17.32 -10.84
C ARG A 173 10.24 -15.93 -10.83
N VAL A 174 9.10 -15.78 -10.17
CA VAL A 174 8.40 -14.49 -10.10
C VAL A 174 9.15 -13.50 -9.22
N PHE A 175 9.69 -13.96 -8.08
CA PHE A 175 10.51 -13.15 -7.19
C PHE A 175 11.75 -12.60 -7.91
N LYS A 176 12.48 -13.47 -8.63
CA LYS A 176 13.64 -13.04 -9.43
C LYS A 176 13.26 -12.03 -10.51
N ARG A 177 12.12 -12.23 -11.19
CA ARG A 177 11.62 -11.25 -12.17
C ARG A 177 11.31 -9.90 -11.53
N HIS A 178 10.75 -9.90 -10.32
CA HIS A 178 10.31 -8.69 -9.64
C HIS A 178 11.44 -7.90 -8.98
N HIS A 179 12.41 -8.59 -8.36
CA HIS A 179 13.51 -7.99 -7.59
C HIS A 179 14.88 -8.07 -8.29
N GLY A 180 14.96 -8.64 -9.49
CA GLY A 180 16.20 -8.84 -10.25
C GLY A 180 17.06 -10.01 -9.77
N VAL A 181 16.99 -10.36 -8.48
CA VAL A 181 17.74 -11.45 -7.84
C VAL A 181 16.83 -12.48 -7.19
N GLY A 182 17.32 -13.70 -7.00
CA GLY A 182 16.56 -14.77 -6.34
C GLY A 182 16.37 -14.55 -4.84
N PRO A 183 15.38 -15.20 -4.19
CA PRO A 183 15.09 -15.01 -2.75
C PRO A 183 16.29 -15.21 -1.81
N GLY A 184 17.12 -16.21 -2.10
CA GLY A 184 18.31 -16.51 -1.29
C GLY A 184 19.39 -15.44 -1.38
N GLU A 185 19.59 -14.87 -2.56
CA GLU A 185 20.53 -13.76 -2.78
C GLU A 185 19.99 -12.48 -2.15
N TYR A 186 18.72 -12.15 -2.39
CA TYR A 186 18.04 -11.03 -1.76
C TYR A 186 18.18 -11.04 -0.23
N ARG A 187 17.97 -12.20 0.40
CA ARG A 187 18.13 -12.38 1.86
C ARG A 187 19.54 -12.05 2.35
N ARG A 188 20.58 -12.44 1.58
CA ARG A 188 21.98 -12.14 1.96
C ARG A 188 22.23 -10.64 1.92
N THR A 189 21.80 -9.98 0.85
CA THR A 189 22.01 -8.53 0.66
C THR A 189 21.33 -7.70 1.75
N VAL A 190 20.06 -7.98 2.06
CA VAL A 190 19.30 -7.18 3.03
C VAL A 190 19.72 -7.41 4.49
N ARG A 191 20.47 -8.47 4.78
CA ARG A 191 21.01 -8.74 6.14
C ARG A 191 22.43 -8.25 6.36
N GLN A 192 23.13 -7.89 5.29
CA GLN A 192 24.46 -7.32 5.36
C GLN A 192 24.43 -5.78 5.55
N HIS A 193 23.25 -5.18 5.41
CA HIS A 193 22.94 -3.78 5.68
C HIS A 193 22.03 -3.66 6.90
#